data_AF-A0A661U1Q9-F1
#
_entry.id   AF-A0A661U1Q9-F1
#
_cell.length_a   1.000
_cell.length_b   1.000
_cell.length_c   1.000
_cell.angle_alpha   90.00
_cell.angle_beta   90.00
_cell.angle_gamma   90.00
#
_symmetry.space_group_name_H-M   'P 1'
#
loop_
_entity.id
_entity.type
_entity.pdbx_description
1 polymer ?
#
loop_
_entity_poly.entity_id
_entity_poly.type
_entity_poly.pdbx_seq_one_letter_code
_entity_poly.pdbx_strand_id
1 'polypeptide(L)'
;FDNIAVRLLVPAVDSPSMPSAHASNSFAFYMFTHRTYGRWALIMLPLTCLIAYSRVYIGVHYPSDIIAGALLGSLLGLGMSLGFKYAFRKRL
;
A
#
# COMPACT_ATOMS: atom_id res chain seq x y z
N PHE A 1 -5.52 -38.63 -2.99
CA PHE A 1 -6.00 -37.24 -3.09
C PHE A 1 -4.82 -36.32 -3.46
N ASP A 2 -4.02 -36.64 -4.47
CA ASP A 2 -4.28 -36.43 -5.90
C ASP A 2 -4.50 -34.97 -6.30
N ASN A 3 -3.41 -34.37 -6.78
CA ASN A 3 -3.35 -33.80 -8.13
C ASN A 3 -4.38 -32.72 -8.48
N ILE A 4 -4.42 -31.62 -7.73
CA ILE A 4 -4.81 -30.33 -8.29
C ILE A 4 -3.61 -29.41 -8.20
N ALA A 5 -2.65 -29.63 -9.10
CA ALA A 5 -1.59 -28.66 -9.37
C ALA A 5 -2.24 -27.43 -10.01
N VAL A 6 -2.79 -26.54 -9.18
CA VAL A 6 -3.18 -25.21 -9.62
C VAL A 6 -1.89 -24.55 -10.07
N ARG A 7 -1.73 -24.44 -11.39
CA ARG A 7 -0.58 -23.80 -12.03
C ARG A 7 -0.60 -22.32 -11.65
N LEU A 8 0.04 -21.99 -10.54
CA LEU A 8 0.30 -20.60 -10.19
C LEU A 8 1.16 -20.01 -11.31
N LEU A 9 0.69 -18.93 -11.94
CA LEU A 9 1.43 -18.20 -12.98
C LEU A 9 2.78 -17.65 -12.45
N VAL A 10 2.93 -17.61 -11.13
CA VAL A 10 4.13 -17.21 -10.40
C VAL A 10 4.37 -18.26 -9.31
N PRO A 11 5.60 -18.79 -9.13
CA PRO A 11 5.90 -19.73 -8.05
C PRO A 11 5.45 -19.16 -6.70
N ALA A 12 4.89 -20.01 -5.83
CA ALA A 12 4.50 -19.64 -4.49
C ALA A 12 5.72 -19.04 -3.79
N VAL A 13 5.72 -17.72 -3.63
CA VAL A 13 6.74 -17.02 -2.86
C VAL A 13 6.42 -17.31 -1.40
N ASP A 14 7.38 -17.87 -0.66
CA ASP A 14 7.30 -18.16 0.79
C ASP A 14 7.25 -16.88 1.66
N SER A 15 6.59 -15.84 1.15
CA SER A 15 6.45 -14.53 1.78
C SER A 15 5.04 -14.39 2.35
N PRO A 16 4.90 -13.89 3.59
CA PRO A 16 3.60 -13.72 4.21
C PRO A 16 2.71 -12.84 3.34
N SER A 17 1.50 -13.33 3.03
CA SER A 17 0.48 -12.65 2.24
C SER A 17 -0.09 -11.40 2.93
N MET A 18 0.11 -11.31 4.25
CA MET A 18 -0.27 -10.16 5.09
C MET A 18 0.95 -9.48 5.71
N PRO A 19 0.99 -8.13 5.74
CA PRO A 19 0.18 -7.20 4.95
C PRO A 19 0.70 -7.09 3.50
N SER A 20 -0.17 -6.72 2.56
CA SER A 20 0.26 -6.47 1.18
C SER A 20 1.25 -5.30 1.12
N ALA A 21 2.50 -5.58 0.76
CA ALA A 21 3.54 -4.56 0.62
C ALA A 21 3.19 -3.53 -0.47
N HIS A 22 2.53 -3.96 -1.56
CA HIS A 22 2.07 -3.05 -2.61
C HIS A 22 0.99 -2.10 -2.09
N ALA A 23 0.00 -2.60 -1.35
CA ALA A 23 -1.00 -1.74 -0.73
C ALA A 23 -0.35 -0.79 0.29
N SER A 24 0.49 -1.32 1.18
CA SER A 24 1.14 -0.52 2.23
C SER A 24 2.00 0.61 1.65
N ASN A 25 2.82 0.33 0.63
CA ASN A 25 3.67 1.34 0.01
C ASN A 25 2.87 2.40 -0.75
N SER A 26 1.85 2.00 -1.51
CA SER A 26 1.01 2.95 -2.25
C SER A 26 0.22 3.88 -1.32
N PHE A 27 -0.36 3.36 -0.24
CA PHE A 27 -1.07 4.17 0.74
C PHE A 27 -0.13 5.07 1.58
N ALA A 28 1.08 4.59 1.92
CA ALA A 28 2.08 5.42 2.59
C ALA A 28 2.53 6.59 1.71
N PHE A 29 2.77 6.34 0.42
CA PHE A 29 3.15 7.38 -0.52
C PHE A 29 2.03 8.40 -0.75
N TYR A 30 0.78 7.94 -0.90
CA TYR A 30 -0.39 8.80 -1.00
C TYR A 30 -0.52 9.71 0.24
N MET A 31 -0.45 9.13 1.45
CA MET A 31 -0.63 9.91 2.69
C MET A 31 0.49 10.92 2.94
N PHE A 32 1.74 10.55 2.66
CA PHE A 32 2.86 11.48 2.74
C PHE A 32 2.67 12.65 1.76
N THR A 33 2.34 12.34 0.50
CA THR A 33 2.16 13.35 -0.56
C THR A 33 0.97 14.26 -0.26
N HIS A 34 -0.14 13.70 0.21
CA HIS A 34 -1.33 14.47 0.61
C HIS A 34 -1.02 15.45 1.74
N ARG A 35 -0.23 15.04 2.73
CA ARG A 35 0.09 15.91 3.87
C ARG A 35 1.15 16.98 3.56
N THR A 36 1.98 16.75 2.54
CA THR A 36 3.07 17.65 2.11
C THR A 36 2.64 18.61 0.99
N TYR A 37 1.94 18.11 -0.04
CA TYR A 37 1.55 18.85 -1.25
C TYR A 37 0.05 19.16 -1.34
N GLY A 38 -0.75 18.70 -0.38
CA GLY A 38 -2.18 19.02 -0.27
C GLY A 38 -3.02 18.40 -1.39
N ARG A 39 -3.93 19.20 -1.95
CA ARG A 39 -4.97 18.79 -2.92
C ARG A 39 -4.43 18.13 -4.20
N TRP A 40 -3.17 18.36 -4.58
CA TRP A 40 -2.53 17.68 -5.71
C TRP A 40 -2.43 16.16 -5.53
N ALA A 41 -2.37 15.68 -4.29
CA ALA A 41 -2.32 14.25 -4.01
C ALA A 41 -3.63 13.52 -4.32
N LEU A 42 -4.76 14.23 -4.45
CA LEU A 42 -6.05 13.62 -4.81
C LEU A 42 -6.00 12.96 -6.20
N ILE A 43 -5.12 13.42 -7.09
CA ILE A 43 -4.86 12.79 -8.39
C ILE A 43 -4.25 11.39 -8.23
N MET A 44 -3.55 11.13 -7.12
CA MET A 44 -2.93 9.83 -6.84
C MET A 44 -3.87 8.83 -6.15
N LEU A 45 -5.01 9.30 -5.64
CA LEU A 45 -6.03 8.44 -5.03
C LEU A 45 -6.57 7.39 -6.02
N PRO A 46 -7.02 7.73 -7.25
CA PRO A 46 -7.50 6.73 -8.19
C PRO A 46 -6.41 5.73 -8.58
N LEU A 47 -5.15 6.17 -8.72
CA LEU A 47 -4.01 5.28 -8.97
C LEU A 47 -3.78 4.29 -7.81
N THR A 48 -3.82 4.79 -6.57
CA THR A 48 -3.66 3.96 -5.37
C THR A 48 -4.78 2.93 -5.25
N CYS A 49 -6.02 3.34 -5.51
CA CYS A 49 -7.17 2.44 -5.55
C CYS A 49 -7.06 1.40 -6.67
N LEU A 50 -6.56 1.78 -7.85
CA LEU A 50 -6.38 0.86 -8.98
C LEU A 50 -5.31 -0.20 -8.68
N ILE A 51 -4.20 0.20 -8.06
CA ILE A 51 -3.16 -0.74 -7.61
C ILE A 51 -3.72 -1.72 -6.59
N ALA A 52 -4.46 -1.23 -5.59
CA ALA A 52 -5.12 -2.08 -4.61
C ALA A 52 -6.10 -3.05 -5.29
N TYR A 53 -6.96 -2.55 -6.17
CA TYR A 53 -7.91 -3.38 -6.92
C TYR A 53 -7.22 -4.47 -7.74
N SER A 54 -6.09 -4.16 -8.40
CA SER A 54 -5.33 -5.14 -9.17
C SER A 54 -4.92 -6.38 -8.34
N ARG A 55 -4.67 -6.19 -7.04
CA ARG A 55 -4.23 -7.26 -6.13
C ARG A 55 -5.37 -8.18 -5.71
N VAL A 56 -6.60 -7.66 -5.61
CA VAL A 56 -7.81 -8.49 -5.46
C VAL A 56 -8.11 -9.23 -6.76
N TYR A 57 -8.04 -8.53 -7.89
CA TYR A 57 -8.41 -9.07 -9.19
C TYR A 57 -7.56 -10.27 -9.62
N ILE A 58 -6.24 -10.23 -9.36
CA ILE A 58 -5.32 -11.33 -9.64
C ILE A 58 -5.47 -12.49 -8.62
N GLY A 59 -6.27 -12.30 -7.56
CA GLY A 59 -6.55 -13.32 -6.55
C GLY A 59 -5.38 -13.60 -5.60
N VAL A 60 -4.38 -12.71 -5.55
CA VAL A 60 -3.17 -12.88 -4.73
C VAL A 60 -3.33 -12.39 -3.30
N HIS A 61 -4.36 -11.58 -3.02
CA HIS A 61 -4.65 -11.03 -1.70
C HIS A 61 -6.15 -10.96 -1.44
N TYR A 62 -6.54 -11.22 -0.20
CA TYR A 62 -7.92 -10.99 0.22
C TYR A 62 -8.20 -9.49 0.38
N PRO A 63 -9.45 -9.04 0.23
CA PRO A 63 -9.82 -7.64 0.49
C PRO A 63 -9.40 -7.16 1.89
N SER A 64 -9.42 -8.05 2.89
CA SER A 64 -8.91 -7.80 4.25
C SER A 64 -7.43 -7.40 4.27
N ASP A 65 -6.59 -8.04 3.45
CA ASP A 65 -5.15 -7.81 3.39
C ASP A 65 -4.84 -6.42 2.82
N ILE A 66 -5.70 -5.95 1.92
CA ILE A 66 -5.63 -4.62 1.34
C ILE A 66 -6.08 -3.56 2.34
N ILE A 67 -7.15 -3.81 3.10
CA ILE A 67 -7.59 -2.88 4.15
C ILE A 67 -6.51 -2.77 5.24
N ALA A 68 -5.93 -3.89 5.66
CA ALA A 68 -4.84 -3.91 6.63
C ALA A 68 -3.60 -3.17 6.09
N GLY A 69 -3.23 -3.40 4.83
CA GLY A 69 -2.14 -2.68 4.16
C GLY A 69 -2.42 -1.18 4.00
N ALA A 70 -3.67 -0.79 3.69
CA ALA A 70 -4.08 0.59 3.55
C ALA A 70 -4.00 1.34 4.89
N LEU A 71 -4.44 0.71 5.98
CA LEU A 71 -4.34 1.26 7.33
C LEU A 71 -2.89 1.42 7.76
N LEU A 72 -2.08 0.36 7.63
CA LEU A 72 -0.66 0.39 7.98
C LEU A 72 0.11 1.43 7.15
N GLY A 73 -0.07 1.41 5.83
CA GLY A 73 0.54 2.39 4.93
C GLY A 73 0.16 3.82 5.31
N SER A 74 -1.12 4.06 5.60
CA SER A 74 -1.59 5.40 5.97
C SER A 74 -0.99 5.92 7.28
N LEU A 75 -0.86 5.05 8.29
CA LEU A 75 -0.22 5.38 9.56
C LEU A 75 1.27 5.70 9.39
N LEU A 76 1.98 4.89 8.61
CA LEU A 76 3.40 5.13 8.31
C LEU A 76 3.61 6.43 7.52
N GLY A 77 2.79 6.68 6.50
CA GLY A 77 2.83 7.92 5.73
C GLY A 77 2.56 9.17 6.58
N LEU A 78 1.63 9.07 7.54
CA LEU A 78 1.38 10.12 8.53
C LEU A 78 2.61 10.36 9.41
N GLY A 79 3.20 9.31 9.96
CA GLY A 79 4.42 9.37 10.76
C GLY A 79 5.58 10.00 10.01
N MET A 80 5.81 9.58 8.76
CA MET A 80 6.82 10.17 7.88
C MET A 80 6.56 11.66 7.62
N SER A 81 5.31 12.06 7.38
CA SER A 81 5.00 13.48 7.14
C SER A 81 5.21 14.35 8.39
N LEU A 82 4.87 13.83 9.58
CA LEU A 82 5.15 14.52 10.84
C LEU A 82 6.65 14.63 11.09
N GLY A 83 7.41 13.55 10.90
CA GLY A 83 8.87 13.55 11.00
C GLY A 83 9.54 14.49 10.00
N PHE A 84 9.06 14.50 8.75
CA PHE A 84 9.52 15.42 7.71
C PHE A 84 9.25 16.88 8.12
N LYS A 85 8.04 17.21 8.57
CA LYS A 85 7.75 18.56 9.08
C LYS A 85 8.62 18.92 10.27
N TYR A 86 8.83 18.02 11.21
CA TYR A 86 9.68 18.29 12.38
C TYR A 86 11.15 18.51 11.99
N ALA A 87 11.69 17.69 11.08
CA ALA A 87 13.08 17.77 10.64
C ALA A 87 13.37 19.01 9.78
N PHE A 88 12.44 19.37 8.88
CA PHE A 88 12.62 20.50 7.96
C PHE A 88 12.18 21.85 8.54
N ARG A 89 11.22 21.88 9.48
CA ARG A 89 10.79 23.13 10.15
C ARG A 89 11.78 23.64 11.19
N LYS A 90 12.72 22.80 11.66
CA LYS A 90 13.85 23.24 12.50
C LYS A 90 15.04 23.79 11.71
N ARG A 91 15.00 23.75 10.38
CA ARG A 91 16.08 24.22 9.48
C ARG A 91 15.77 25.52 8.74
N LEU A 92 14.62 26.14 9.02
CA LEU A 92 14.21 27.48 8.57
C LEU A 92 14.03 28.38 9.80
#